data_AF-A0A6G3XT14-F1
#
_entry.id   AF-A0A6G3XT14-F1
#
_cell.length_a   1.000
_cell.length_b   1.000
_cell.length_c   1.000
_cell.angle_alpha   90.00
_cell.angle_beta   90.00
_cell.angle_gamma   90.00
#
_symmetry.space_group_name_H-M   'P 1'
#
loop_
_entity.id
_entity.type
_entity.pdbx_description
1 polymer ?
#
loop_
_entity_poly.entity_id
_entity_poly.type
_entity_poly.pdbx_seq_one_letter_code
_entity_poly.pdbx_strand_id
1 'polypeptide(L)' 'MPKEPVAVVGIGQTKHVAARHDVSIAGLVREAAVRALEDAGLTWSDIDAVVIGKAPDFFEGVMMP' A
#
# COMPACT_ATOMS: atom_id res chain seq x y z
N MET A 1 4.37 -24.67 -17.43
CA MET A 1 3.76 -23.45 -18.00
C MET A 1 4.82 -22.37 -18.04
N PRO A 2 5.03 -21.67 -19.17
CA PRO A 2 5.88 -20.48 -19.18
C PRO A 2 5.25 -19.43 -18.26
N LYS A 3 6.07 -18.73 -17.47
CA LYS A 3 5.60 -17.64 -16.61
C LYS A 3 5.43 -16.39 -17.47
N GLU A 4 4.34 -15.65 -17.30
CA GLU A 4 4.18 -14.34 -17.93
C GLU A 4 5.24 -13.37 -17.36
N PRO A 5 5.89 -12.55 -18.21
CA PRO A 5 6.86 -11.57 -17.74
C PRO A 5 6.15 -10.49 -16.91
N VAL A 6 6.73 -10.13 -15.77
CA VAL A 6 6.19 -9.13 -14.84
C VAL A 6 7.27 -8.10 -14.48
N ALA A 7 6.84 -6.87 -14.21
CA ALA A 7 7.72 -5.77 -13.82
C ALA A 7 7.12 -4.97 -12.66
N VAL A 8 7.99 -4.40 -11.83
CA VAL A 8 7.60 -3.37 -10.86
C VAL A 8 7.76 -2.02 -11.54
N VAL A 9 6.67 -1.27 -11.65
CA VAL A 9 6.62 -0.01 -12.40
C VAL A 9 6.62 1.24 -11.53
N GLY A 10 6.43 1.11 -10.22
CA GLY A 10 6.54 2.21 -9.27
C GLY A 10 6.60 1.72 -7.82
N ILE A 11 7.19 2.52 -6.94
CA ILE A 11 7.32 2.25 -5.50
C ILE A 11 6.89 3.44 -4.65
N GLY A 12 6.40 3.17 -3.44
CA GLY A 12 5.99 4.20 -2.51
C GLY A 12 6.13 3.74 -1.07
N GLN A 13 6.65 4.63 -0.21
CA GLN A 13 6.80 4.39 1.21
C GLN A 13 6.24 5.56 2.00
N THR A 14 5.78 5.31 3.22
CA THR A 14 5.42 6.36 4.17
C THR A 14 6.65 7.05 4.74
N LYS A 15 6.43 8.17 5.43
CA LYS A 15 7.48 8.78 6.25
C LYS A 15 7.90 7.84 7.38
N HIS A 16 9.19 7.51 7.46
CA HIS A 16 9.75 6.64 8.50
C HIS A 16 9.92 7.40 9.82
N VAL A 17 9.09 7.08 10.80
CA VAL A 17 9.14 7.59 12.18
C VAL A 17 8.64 6.50 13.13
N ALA A 18 8.94 6.62 14.42
CA ALA A 18 8.55 5.61 15.41
C ALA A 18 7.03 5.42 15.54
N ALA A 19 6.26 6.51 15.46
CA ALA A 19 4.80 6.49 15.50
C ALA A 19 4.20 7.66 14.72
N ARG A 20 3.01 7.46 14.15
CA ARG A 20 2.20 8.47 13.46
C ARG A 20 0.83 8.54 14.12
N HIS A 21 0.59 9.56 14.92
CA HIS A 21 -0.69 9.78 15.62
C HIS A 21 -1.66 10.66 14.82
N ASP A 22 -1.17 11.25 13.73
CA ASP A 22 -1.90 12.16 12.84
C ASP A 22 -2.64 11.43 11.71
N VAL A 23 -2.46 10.12 11.57
CA VAL A 23 -3.03 9.33 10.48
C VAL A 23 -3.33 7.90 10.93
N SER A 24 -4.37 7.30 10.38
CA SER A 24 -4.74 5.91 10.64
C SER A 24 -3.86 4.94 9.85
N ILE A 25 -3.91 3.64 10.19
CA ILE A 25 -3.23 2.58 9.44
C ILE A 25 -3.67 2.60 7.96
N ALA A 26 -4.97 2.69 7.70
CA ALA A 26 -5.49 2.80 6.32
C ALA A 26 -4.96 4.07 5.61
N GLY A 27 -4.83 5.18 6.34
CA GLY A 27 -4.23 6.40 5.81
C GLY A 27 -2.75 6.24 5.46
N LEU A 28 -1.98 5.50 6.26
CA LEU A 28 -0.59 5.15 5.95
C LEU A 28 -0.48 4.31 4.68
N VAL A 29 -1.33 3.28 4.53
CA VAL A 29 -1.38 2.46 3.31
C VAL A 29 -1.74 3.33 2.10
N ARG A 30 -2.71 4.23 2.23
CA ARG A 30 -3.09 5.16 1.15
C ARG A 30 -1.96 6.13 0.79
N GLU A 31 -1.22 6.66 1.78
CA GLU A 31 -0.05 7.53 1.55
C GLU A 31 1.00 6.81 0.69
N ALA A 32 1.36 5.57 1.08
CA ALA A 32 2.33 4.77 0.33
C ALA A 32 1.83 4.43 -1.08
N ALA A 33 0.57 4.02 -1.22
CA ALA A 33 -0.01 3.65 -2.50
C ALA A 33 -0.11 4.83 -3.48
N VAL A 34 -0.49 6.03 -3.02
CA VAL A 34 -0.51 7.23 -3.85
C VAL A 34 0.88 7.55 -4.40
N ARG A 35 1.92 7.48 -3.56
CA ARG A 35 3.31 7.69 -4.02
C ARG A 35 3.76 6.65 -5.04
N ALA A 36 3.36 5.39 -4.88
CA ALA A 36 3.69 4.33 -5.84
C ALA A 36 3.03 4.55 -7.20
N LEU A 37 1.79 5.05 -7.21
CA LEU A 37 1.09 5.42 -8.45
C LEU A 37 1.72 6.65 -9.10
N GLU A 38 2.10 7.66 -8.31
CA GLU A 38 2.80 8.85 -8.79
C GLU A 38 4.15 8.49 -9.44
N ASP A 39 4.94 7.61 -8.81
CA ASP A 39 6.22 7.11 -9.35
C ASP A 39 6.03 6.34 -10.66
N ALA A 40 4.93 5.56 -10.77
CA ALA A 40 4.57 4.86 -11.99
C ALA A 40 3.94 5.75 -13.08
N GLY A 41 3.58 7.00 -12.77
CA GLY A 41 2.81 7.87 -13.66
C GLY A 41 1.40 7.38 -13.94
N LEU A 42 0.80 6.65 -12.99
CA LEU A 42 -0.53 6.05 -13.08
C LEU A 42 -1.51 6.67 -12.09
N THR A 43 -2.77 6.28 -12.22
CA THR A 43 -3.85 6.67 -11.32
C THR A 43 -4.64 5.44 -10.85
N TRP A 44 -5.57 5.63 -9.91
CA TRP A 44 -6.41 4.53 -9.42
C TRP A 44 -7.34 3.93 -10.48
N SER A 45 -7.66 4.65 -11.56
CA SER A 45 -8.45 4.09 -12.66
C SER A 45 -7.70 3.08 -13.50
N ASP A 46 -6.37 3.02 -13.36
CA ASP A 46 -5.50 2.08 -14.10
C ASP A 46 -5.27 0.77 -13.31
N ILE A 47 -5.89 0.61 -12.14
CA ILE A 47 -5.68 -0.52 -11.23
C ILE A 47 -6.90 -1.45 -11.21
N ASP A 48 -6.72 -2.67 -11.71
CA ASP A 48 -7.78 -3.69 -11.72
C ASP A 48 -7.90 -4.44 -10.39
N ALA A 49 -6.82 -4.53 -9.62
CA ALA A 49 -6.77 -5.31 -8.38
C ALA A 49 -5.82 -4.70 -7.34
N VAL A 50 -6.18 -4.84 -6.07
CA VAL A 50 -5.38 -4.40 -4.93
C VAL A 50 -5.14 -5.59 -4.01
N VAL A 51 -3.87 -5.84 -3.69
CA VAL A 51 -3.46 -6.88 -2.72
C VAL A 51 -2.79 -6.19 -1.54
N ILE A 52 -3.30 -6.45 -0.34
CA ILE A 52 -2.80 -5.83 0.90
C ILE A 52 -2.26 -6.93 1.81
N GLY A 53 -0.99 -6.84 2.17
CA GLY A 53 -0.42 -7.61 3.27
C GLY A 53 -0.45 -6.78 4.55
N LYS A 54 -1.14 -7.27 5.58
CA LYS A 54 -1.17 -6.64 6.92
C LYS A 54 -0.83 -7.66 8.00
N ALA A 55 -0.43 -7.18 9.17
CA ALA A 55 -0.25 -8.06 10.32
C ALA A 55 -1.62 -8.58 10.81
N PRO A 56 -1.65 -9.62 11.64
CA PRO A 56 -2.89 -10.01 12.30
C PRO A 56 -3.50 -8.83 13.06
N ASP A 57 -4.81 -8.62 12.90
CA ASP A 57 -5.59 -7.51 13.49
C ASP A 57 -5.35 -7.32 14.99
N PHE A 58 -5.11 -8.43 15.68
CA PHE A 58 -4.75 -8.45 17.10
C PHE A 58 -3.55 -7.56 17.44
N PHE A 59 -2.53 -7.52 16.58
CA PHE A 59 -1.34 -6.69 16.78
C PHE A 59 -1.57 -5.22 16.46
N GLU A 60 -2.62 -4.91 15.69
CA GLU A 60 -2.96 -3.56 15.27
C GLU A 60 -3.97 -2.90 16.22
N GLY A 61 -4.54 -3.66 17.18
CA GLY A 61 -5.50 -3.16 18.17
C GLY A 61 -6.86 -2.81 17.57
N VAL A 62 -7.13 -3.24 16.34
CA VAL A 62 -8.38 -3.02 15.61
C VAL A 62 -8.93 -4.38 15.20
N MET A 63 -10.18 -4.71 15.55
CA MET A 63 -10.87 -5.89 15.00
C MET A 63 -11.57 -5.49 13.71
N MET A 64 -11.02 -5.89 12.57
CA MET A 64 -11.66 -5.75 11.27
C MET A 64 -12.11 -7.15 10.80
N PRO A 65 -13.42 -7.45 10.72
CA PRO A 65 -13.91 -8.73 10.19
C PRO A 65 -13.61 -8.90 8.69
#